data_AF-A0AAE4KNH7-F1
#
_entry.id   AF-A0AAE4KNH7-F1
#
_cell.length_a   1.000
_cell.length_b   1.000
_cell.length_c   1.000
_cell.angle_alpha   90.00
_cell.angle_beta   90.00
_cell.angle_gamma   90.00
#
_symmetry.space_group_name_H-M   'P 1'
#
loop_
_entity.id
_entity.type
_entity.pdbx_description
1 polymer ?
#
loop_
_entity_poly.entity_id
_entity_poly.type
_entity_poly.pdbx_seq_one_letter_code
_entity_poly.pdbx_strand_id
1 'polypeptide(L)'
;MWDAYAELGKACAESGPLDARTRRLVKLALAVGARSEGAVHSHARRALEEGETSEALKQVAMLSIPTLGLPRGVAALTWIEDITDER
;
A
#
# COMPACT_ATOMS: atom_id res chain seq x y z
N MET A 1 -7.04 -6.26 -22.78
CA MET A 1 -5.98 -6.70 -21.84
C MET A 1 -6.05 -5.90 -20.54
N TRP A 2 -6.01 -4.57 -20.59
CA TRP A 2 -6.16 -3.71 -19.41
C TRP A 2 -7.51 -3.85 -18.69
N ASP A 3 -8.61 -3.96 -19.42
CA ASP A 3 -9.94 -4.18 -18.81
C ASP A 3 -9.99 -5.51 -18.04
N ALA A 4 -9.46 -6.58 -18.63
CA ALA A 4 -9.38 -7.88 -17.97
C ALA A 4 -8.51 -7.84 -16.70
N TYR A 5 -7.42 -7.06 -16.71
CA TYR A 5 -6.59 -6.84 -15.52
C TYR A 5 -7.33 -6.07 -14.43
N ALA A 6 -8.08 -5.04 -14.80
CA ALA A 6 -8.90 -4.26 -13.86
C ALA A 6 -10.01 -5.13 -13.23
N GLU A 7 -10.71 -5.92 -14.04
CA GLU A 7 -11.75 -6.84 -13.56
C GLU A 7 -11.19 -7.92 -12.64
N LEU A 8 -10.00 -8.47 -12.93
CA LEU A 8 -9.32 -9.38 -12.00
C LEU A 8 -9.04 -8.68 -10.66
N GLY A 9 -8.52 -7.46 -10.68
CA GLY A 9 -8.24 -6.68 -9.47
C GLY A 9 -9.49 -6.39 -8.63
N LYS A 10 -10.64 -6.17 -9.28
CA LYS A 10 -11.95 -6.00 -8.64
C LYS A 10 -12.46 -7.31 -8.05
N ALA A 11 -12.46 -8.39 -8.83
CA ALA A 11 -12.89 -9.71 -8.36
C ALA A 11 -12.07 -10.17 -7.14
N CYS A 12 -10.75 -9.98 -7.15
CA CYS A 12 -9.90 -10.26 -5.99
C CYS A 12 -10.22 -9.38 -4.77
N ALA A 13 -10.64 -8.13 -4.97
CA ALA A 13 -11.05 -7.27 -3.86
C ALA A 13 -12.39 -7.73 -3.25
N GLU A 14 -13.32 -8.19 -4.08
CA GLU A 14 -14.68 -8.59 -3.70
C GLU A 14 -14.79 -10.04 -3.19
N SER A 15 -13.73 -10.85 -3.33
CA SER A 15 -13.77 -12.29 -3.01
C SER A 15 -13.77 -12.64 -1.52
N GLY A 16 -13.77 -11.67 -0.61
CA GLY A 16 -13.59 -11.91 0.82
C GLY A 16 -14.22 -10.86 1.72
N PRO A 17 -14.15 -11.05 3.05
CA PRO A 17 -14.91 -10.26 4.02
C PRO A 17 -14.23 -8.93 4.40
N LEU A 18 -13.06 -8.63 3.85
CA LEU A 18 -12.29 -7.45 4.22
C LEU A 18 -12.96 -6.19 3.65
N ASP A 19 -13.13 -5.18 4.50
CA ASP A 19 -13.64 -3.88 4.08
C ASP A 19 -12.66 -3.13 3.17
N ALA A 20 -13.13 -2.02 2.58
CA ALA A 20 -12.34 -1.24 1.62
C ALA A 20 -11.00 -0.75 2.23
N ARG A 21 -11.05 -0.20 3.44
CA ARG A 21 -9.88 0.27 4.19
C ARG A 21 -8.86 -0.83 4.43
N THR A 22 -9.31 -1.98 4.92
CA THR A 22 -8.44 -3.12 5.21
C THR A 22 -7.78 -3.62 3.93
N ARG A 23 -8.54 -3.75 2.82
CA ARG A 23 -7.97 -4.14 1.53
C ARG A 23 -6.93 -3.13 1.02
N ARG A 24 -7.14 -1.83 1.23
CA ARG A 24 -6.19 -0.77 0.84
C ARG A 24 -4.86 -0.92 1.57
N LEU A 25 -4.90 -1.03 2.90
CA LEU A 25 -3.70 -1.18 3.73
C LEU A 25 -2.99 -2.51 3.47
N VAL A 26 -3.74 -3.61 3.26
CA VAL A 26 -3.16 -4.91 2.89
C VAL A 26 -2.45 -4.83 1.54
N LYS A 27 -3.03 -4.19 0.53
CA LYS A 27 -2.38 -4.03 -0.79
C LYS A 27 -1.09 -3.18 -0.69
N LEU A 28 -1.09 -2.13 0.13
CA LEU A 28 0.13 -1.37 0.42
C LEU A 28 1.20 -2.24 1.09
N ALA A 29 0.83 -3.02 2.11
CA ALA A 29 1.74 -3.95 2.79
C ALA A 29 2.31 -5.03 1.84
N LEU A 30 1.49 -5.54 0.90
CA LEU A 30 1.94 -6.47 -0.14
C LEU A 30 2.95 -5.82 -1.09
N ALA A 31 2.74 -4.56 -1.48
CA ALA A 31 3.69 -3.81 -2.30
C ALA A 31 5.04 -3.61 -1.59
N VAL A 32 5.00 -3.30 -0.28
CA VAL A 32 6.17 -3.22 0.59
C VAL A 32 6.88 -4.58 0.65
N GLY A 33 6.15 -5.67 0.89
CA GLY A 33 6.66 -7.04 0.90
C GLY A 33 7.32 -7.45 -0.41
N ALA A 34 6.73 -7.05 -1.54
CA ALA A 34 7.24 -7.28 -2.89
C ALA A 34 8.44 -6.37 -3.25
N ARG A 35 8.79 -5.40 -2.39
CA ARG A 35 9.83 -4.39 -2.62
C ARG A 35 9.67 -3.64 -3.94
N SER A 36 8.44 -3.27 -4.25
CA SER A 36 8.11 -2.53 -5.47
C SER A 36 7.79 -1.08 -5.14
N GLU A 37 8.77 -0.19 -5.30
CA GLU A 37 8.63 1.26 -5.09
C GLU A 37 7.44 1.84 -5.86
N GLY A 38 7.36 1.55 -7.17
CA GLY A 38 6.25 2.03 -8.00
C GLY A 38 4.86 1.54 -7.53
N ALA A 39 4.78 0.32 -6.99
CA ALA A 39 3.53 -0.19 -6.41
C ALA A 39 3.23 0.48 -5.07
N VAL A 40 4.24 0.74 -4.23
CA VAL A 40 4.09 1.49 -2.96
C VAL A 40 3.57 2.90 -3.26
N HIS A 41 4.18 3.62 -4.21
CA HIS A 41 3.73 4.95 -4.63
C HIS A 41 2.27 4.92 -5.14
N SER A 42 1.94 3.96 -6.00
CA SER A 42 0.58 3.80 -6.53
C SER A 42 -0.44 3.49 -5.44
N HIS A 43 -0.11 2.65 -4.46
CA HIS A 43 -1.02 2.30 -3.38
C HIS A 43 -1.16 3.41 -2.35
N ALA A 44 -0.08 4.17 -2.06
CA ALA A 44 -0.10 5.33 -1.18
C ALA A 44 -1.00 6.45 -1.73
N ARG A 45 -0.82 6.86 -3.00
CA ARG A 45 -1.67 7.91 -3.63
C ARG A 45 -3.15 7.54 -3.58
N ARG A 46 -3.48 6.33 -4.00
CA ARG A 46 -4.86 5.84 -3.96
C ARG A 46 -5.42 5.73 -2.54
N ALA A 47 -4.59 5.47 -1.54
CA ALA A 47 -5.04 5.44 -0.15
C ALA A 47 -5.44 6.84 0.33
N LEU A 48 -4.64 7.86 -0.01
CA LEU A 48 -4.95 9.26 0.27
C LEU A 48 -6.23 9.71 -0.45
N GLU A 49 -6.39 9.35 -1.73
CA GLU A 49 -7.63 9.60 -2.50
C GLU A 49 -8.87 8.95 -1.86
N GLU A 50 -8.69 7.82 -1.18
CA GLU A 50 -9.75 7.12 -0.43
C GLU A 50 -9.94 7.65 1.00
N GLY A 51 -9.19 8.68 1.41
CA GLY A 51 -9.33 9.34 2.71
C GLY A 51 -8.53 8.72 3.85
N GLU A 52 -7.60 7.79 3.58
CA GLU A 52 -6.65 7.34 4.60
C GLU A 52 -5.67 8.45 4.96
N THR A 53 -5.20 8.43 6.21
CA THR A 53 -4.24 9.43 6.69
C THR A 53 -2.81 9.01 6.37
N SER A 54 -1.93 10.00 6.17
CA SER A 54 -0.49 9.78 5.99
C SER A 54 0.11 8.95 7.13
N GLU A 55 -0.33 9.18 8.38
CA GLU A 55 0.11 8.45 9.56
C GLU A 55 -0.23 6.95 9.46
N ALA A 56 -1.42 6.61 8.96
CA ALA A 56 -1.82 5.21 8.78
C ALA A 56 -0.93 4.50 7.73
N LEU A 57 -0.55 5.21 6.66
CA LEU A 57 0.35 4.66 5.64
C LEU A 57 1.76 4.47 6.19
N LYS A 58 2.31 5.47 6.88
CA LYS A 58 3.62 5.38 7.53
C LYS A 58 3.66 4.25 8.57
N GLN A 59 2.54 4.02 9.28
CA GLN A 59 2.43 2.89 10.19
C GLN A 59 2.58 1.53 9.48
N VAL A 60 2.12 1.38 8.23
CA VAL A 60 2.33 0.13 7.46
C VAL A 60 3.83 -0.13 7.25
N ALA A 61 4.62 0.89 6.95
CA ALA A 61 6.08 0.76 6.87
C ALA A 61 6.68 0.33 8.21
N MET A 62 6.24 0.92 9.32
CA MET A 62 6.70 0.55 10.67
C MET A 62 6.34 -0.90 11.04
N LEU A 63 5.11 -1.34 10.73
CA LEU A 63 4.64 -2.71 10.95
C LEU A 63 5.42 -3.74 10.12
N SER A 64 6.07 -3.31 9.04
CA SER A 64 6.90 -4.21 8.23
C SER A 64 8.25 -4.52 8.86
N ILE A 65 8.74 -3.70 9.81
CA ILE A 65 10.08 -3.85 10.40
C ILE A 65 10.26 -5.22 11.10
N PRO A 66 9.33 -5.69 11.97
CA PRO A 66 9.49 -6.98 12.64
C PRO A 66 9.43 -8.19 11.69
N THR A 67 8.76 -8.05 10.54
CA THR A 67 8.51 -9.17 9.61
C THR A 67 9.49 -9.20 8.44
N LEU A 68 9.84 -8.03 7.90
CA LEU A 68 10.68 -7.87 6.71
C LEU A 68 12.09 -7.34 7.02
N GLY A 69 12.32 -6.87 8.25
CA GLY A 69 13.58 -6.30 8.71
C GLY A 69 13.66 -4.78 8.52
N LEU A 70 14.48 -4.15 9.36
CA LEU A 70 14.67 -2.70 9.41
C LEU A 70 14.99 -2.07 8.04
N PRO A 71 15.92 -2.60 7.21
CA PRO A 71 16.24 -1.96 5.93
C PRO A 71 15.05 -1.88 4.97
N ARG A 72 14.17 -2.90 5.00
CA ARG A 72 12.98 -2.92 4.12
C ARG A 72 11.90 -1.98 4.63
N GLY A 73 11.70 -1.92 5.95
CA GLY A 73 10.74 -0.99 6.55
C GLY A 73 11.13 0.47 6.37
N VAL A 74 12.42 0.80 6.50
CA VAL A 74 12.91 2.17 6.26
C VAL A 74 12.77 2.57 4.79
N ALA A 75 13.11 1.70 3.84
CA ALA A 75 12.90 1.99 2.41
C ALA A 75 11.40 2.18 2.08
N ALA A 76 10.53 1.35 2.66
CA ALA A 76 9.09 1.53 2.52
C ALA A 76 8.61 2.87 3.09
N LEU A 77 9.17 3.30 4.23
CA LEU A 77 8.84 4.59 4.84
C LEU A 77 9.21 5.73 3.90
N THR A 78 10.43 5.74 3.32
CA THR A 78 10.85 6.79 2.40
C THR A 78 9.95 6.88 1.17
N TRP A 79 9.59 5.74 0.57
CA TRP A 79 8.66 5.72 -0.58
C TRP A 79 7.25 6.19 -0.24
N ILE A 80 6.79 5.98 0.99
CA ILE A 80 5.50 6.49 1.43
C ILE A 80 5.59 8.00 1.65
N GLU A 81 6.70 8.48 2.25
CA GLU A 81 6.96 9.90 2.48
C GLU A 81 7.08 10.70 1.17
N ASP A 82 7.65 10.10 0.12
CA ASP A 82 7.65 10.66 -1.24
C ASP A 82 6.23 10.99 -1.74
N ILE A 83 5.18 10.35 -1.19
CA ILE A 83 3.79 10.63 -1.55
C ILE A 83 3.06 11.45 -0.50
N THR A 84 3.34 11.25 0.79
CA THR A 84 2.58 11.87 1.88
C THR A 84 3.10 13.23 2.30
N ASP A 85 4.37 13.52 2.03
CA ASP A 85 5.07 14.70 2.53
C ASP A 85 5.49 15.66 1.40
N GLU A 86 5.24 15.27 0.15
CA GLU A 86 5.37 16.15 -1.01
C GLU A 86 4.26 17.23 -1.01
N ARG A 87 4.70 18.48 -1.19
CA ARG A 87 3.88 19.69 -1.34
C ARG A 87 3.16 19.76 -2.68
#